data_AF-A0A2G8KLS4-F1
#
_entry.id   AF-A0A2G8KLS4-F1
#
_cell.length_a   1.000
_cell.length_b   1.000
_cell.length_c   1.000
_cell.angle_alpha   90.00
_cell.angle_beta   90.00
_cell.angle_gamma   90.00
#
_symmetry.space_group_name_H-M   'P 1'
#
loop_
_entity.id
_entity.type
_entity.pdbx_description
1 polymer ?
#
loop_
_entity_poly.entity_id
_entity_poly.type
_entity_poly.pdbx_seq_one_letter_code
_entity_poly.pdbx_strand_id
1 'polypeptide(L)'
;MAEVPTRFYCNNCQVELRACSIKCDKCVDFDLCLQCFVSGAELGTHKRDHDYQITENSLFSIHGNSTWSMSDEYALLDGIETFGYGNWEAAAAHVGTKSKEEVKDHYSKCYLGANIGGATLPKVRPNPVIDHTCSDDGPLSPSLSNNFAPVELPLLEQHELGYMPLRDDFERESNNDAEKIVSHLQVSPEDDELDIALKEAHVDMYTRALKERLRRKKIARDYGLIAAVVSTVPQKSRKDKDKEKEKEVKRKPSKEETEFTERLRPFASCISLKAVEELHSSVQQEKQIKSRIRELVKYRKFGIKKLSEVEKFEEMKAKHEKKKEMKKKLVEKNKKSPITAAKRIE
;
A
#
# COMPACT_ATOMS: atom_id res chain seq x y z
N MET A 1 19.49 -20.60 -15.35
CA MET A 1 18.65 -21.40 -16.25
C MET A 1 18.87 -22.84 -15.82
N ALA A 2 17.88 -23.49 -15.22
CA ALA A 2 17.99 -24.90 -14.88
C ALA A 2 18.27 -25.68 -16.17
N GLU A 3 19.39 -26.39 -16.22
CA GLU A 3 19.69 -27.28 -17.35
C GLU A 3 18.55 -28.29 -17.43
N VAL A 4 17.85 -28.30 -18.56
CA VAL A 4 16.81 -29.29 -18.84
C VAL A 4 17.46 -30.67 -18.69
N PRO A 5 16.91 -31.58 -17.87
CA PRO A 5 17.54 -32.89 -17.67
C PRO A 5 17.74 -33.54 -19.03
N THR A 6 18.99 -33.80 -19.39
CA THR A 6 19.35 -34.48 -20.64
C THR A 6 18.65 -35.82 -20.66
N ARG A 7 17.69 -35.99 -21.59
CA ARG A 7 16.92 -37.22 -21.73
C ARG A 7 17.74 -38.23 -22.52
N PHE A 8 18.01 -39.38 -21.91
CA PHE A 8 18.71 -40.49 -22.55
C PHE A 8 17.71 -41.50 -23.11
N TYR A 9 18.03 -42.10 -24.25
CA TYR A 9 17.17 -43.06 -24.95
C TYR A 9 17.94 -44.34 -25.24
N CYS A 10 17.28 -45.49 -25.15
CA CYS A 10 17.86 -46.77 -25.52
C CYS A 10 18.22 -46.78 -27.01
N ASN A 11 19.48 -47.05 -27.34
CA ASN A 11 19.94 -47.07 -28.74
C ASN A 11 19.25 -48.14 -29.60
N ASN A 12 18.67 -49.18 -28.98
CA ASN A 12 17.95 -50.25 -29.68
C ASN A 12 16.44 -49.97 -29.85
N CYS A 13 15.70 -49.80 -28.75
CA CYS A 13 14.23 -49.67 -28.79
C CYS A 13 13.72 -48.22 -28.71
N GLN A 14 14.62 -47.24 -28.59
CA GLN A 14 14.31 -45.81 -28.47
C GLN A 14 13.40 -45.42 -27.29
N VAL A 15 13.21 -46.32 -26.32
CA VAL A 15 12.51 -46.00 -25.07
C VAL A 15 13.40 -45.12 -24.19
N GLU A 16 12.77 -44.14 -23.53
CA GLU A 16 13.43 -43.24 -22.58
C GLU A 16 14.00 -44.00 -21.38
N LEU A 17 15.27 -43.76 -21.06
CA LEU A 17 16.01 -44.40 -19.98
C LEU A 17 15.78 -43.64 -18.67
N ARG A 18 14.83 -44.13 -17.86
CA ARG A 18 14.39 -43.40 -16.66
C ARG A 18 15.12 -43.79 -15.37
N ALA A 19 15.28 -45.09 -15.09
CA ALA A 19 15.76 -45.56 -13.79
C ALA A 19 17.21 -46.05 -13.82
N CYS A 20 17.46 -47.16 -14.51
CA CYS A 20 18.81 -47.67 -14.73
C CYS A 20 19.01 -47.93 -16.21
N SER A 21 20.15 -47.50 -16.74
CA SER A 21 20.61 -47.85 -18.08
C SER A 21 21.89 -48.65 -18.02
N ILE A 22 22.16 -49.37 -19.09
CA ILE A 22 23.38 -50.13 -19.25
C ILE A 22 24.20 -49.44 -20.33
N LYS A 23 25.29 -48.82 -19.89
CA LYS A 23 26.25 -48.16 -20.76
C LYS A 23 27.31 -49.16 -21.20
N CYS A 24 27.48 -49.32 -22.50
CA CYS A 24 28.56 -50.16 -23.04
C CYS A 24 29.91 -49.47 -22.82
N ASP A 25 30.91 -50.17 -22.29
CA ASP A 25 32.24 -49.61 -22.02
C ASP A 25 33.11 -49.53 -23.29
N LYS A 26 32.84 -50.40 -24.27
CA LYS A 26 33.58 -50.47 -25.55
C LYS A 26 33.01 -49.58 -26.66
N CYS A 27 31.71 -49.25 -26.60
CA CYS A 27 31.03 -48.50 -27.66
C CYS A 27 30.84 -47.04 -27.23
N VAL A 28 31.07 -46.10 -28.15
CA VAL A 28 30.86 -44.67 -27.89
C VAL A 28 29.36 -44.39 -27.87
N ASP A 29 28.90 -43.73 -26.80
CA ASP A 29 27.52 -43.26 -26.60
C ASP A 29 26.43 -44.33 -26.89
N PHE A 30 26.65 -45.53 -26.33
CA PHE A 30 25.75 -46.66 -26.50
C PHE A 30 25.17 -47.12 -25.17
N ASP A 31 23.89 -46.79 -24.97
CA ASP A 31 23.10 -47.11 -23.78
C ASP A 31 21.91 -48.01 -24.13
N LEU A 32 21.72 -49.06 -23.33
CA LEU A 32 20.59 -49.98 -23.46
C LEU A 32 19.66 -49.87 -22.25
N CYS A 33 18.36 -50.07 -22.49
CA CYS A 33 17.43 -50.38 -21.42
C CYS A 33 17.65 -51.82 -20.94
N LEU A 34 17.29 -52.10 -19.69
CA LEU A 34 17.44 -53.43 -19.08
C LEU A 34 16.81 -54.54 -19.94
N GLN A 35 15.66 -54.28 -20.56
CA GLN A 35 14.97 -55.27 -21.41
C GLN A 35 15.77 -55.61 -22.68
N CYS A 36 16.34 -54.61 -23.34
CA CYS A 36 17.17 -54.83 -24.54
C CYS A 36 18.48 -55.53 -24.21
N PHE A 37 19.09 -55.18 -23.07
CA PHE A 37 20.30 -55.84 -22.61
C PHE A 37 20.06 -57.31 -22.28
N VAL A 38 19.02 -57.64 -21.51
CA VAL A 38 18.66 -59.04 -21.17
C VAL A 38 18.27 -59.84 -22.40
N SER A 39 17.67 -59.18 -23.40
CA SER A 39 17.35 -59.82 -24.69
C SER A 39 18.59 -60.04 -25.58
N GLY A 40 19.77 -59.59 -25.15
CA GLY A 40 21.01 -59.71 -25.89
C GLY A 40 21.02 -58.91 -27.19
N ALA A 41 20.39 -57.73 -27.20
CA ALA A 41 20.28 -56.90 -28.40
C ALA A 41 21.66 -56.44 -28.88
N GLU A 42 21.98 -56.74 -30.14
CA GLU A 42 23.19 -56.28 -30.83
C GLU A 42 22.81 -55.29 -31.93
N LEU A 43 23.48 -54.14 -31.97
CA LEU A 43 23.21 -53.10 -32.97
C LEU A 43 24.52 -52.46 -33.44
N GLY A 44 24.75 -52.44 -34.75
CA GLY A 44 25.96 -51.87 -35.33
C GLY A 44 27.23 -52.58 -34.84
N THR A 45 28.12 -51.82 -34.20
CA THR A 45 29.38 -52.31 -33.64
C THR A 45 29.25 -52.86 -32.21
N HIS A 46 28.08 -52.74 -31.59
CA HIS A 46 27.84 -53.27 -30.26
C HIS A 46 27.60 -54.78 -30.28
N LYS A 47 28.22 -55.49 -29.32
CA LYS A 47 28.05 -56.92 -29.10
C LYS A 47 27.62 -57.20 -27.67
N ARG A 48 26.83 -58.27 -27.50
CA ARG A 48 26.24 -58.65 -26.21
C ARG A 48 27.27 -59.05 -25.14
N ASP A 49 28.51 -59.33 -25.55
CA ASP A 49 29.63 -59.72 -24.71
C ASP A 49 30.59 -58.55 -24.41
N HIS A 50 30.23 -57.33 -24.81
CA HIS A 50 30.96 -56.15 -24.41
C HIS A 50 30.84 -55.90 -22.91
N ASP A 51 31.93 -55.43 -22.31
CA ASP A 51 31.94 -54.97 -20.93
C ASP A 51 31.00 -53.76 -20.79
N TYR A 52 30.32 -53.66 -19.65
CA TYR A 52 29.26 -52.69 -19.43
C TYR A 52 29.31 -52.10 -18.03
N GLN A 53 28.75 -50.91 -17.90
CA GLN A 53 28.55 -50.20 -16.64
C GLN A 53 27.05 -49.98 -16.43
N ILE A 54 26.59 -50.14 -15.19
CA ILE A 54 25.21 -49.81 -14.81
C ILE A 54 25.22 -48.35 -14.39
N THR A 55 24.48 -47.52 -15.13
CA THR A 55 24.27 -46.12 -14.79
C THR A 55 22.94 -45.99 -14.07
N GLU A 56 22.98 -45.53 -12.82
CA GLU A 56 21.78 -45.15 -12.07
C GLU A 56 21.39 -43.73 -12.48
N ASN A 57 20.19 -43.59 -13.06
CA ASN A 57 19.61 -42.30 -13.36
C ASN A 57 18.88 -41.81 -12.09
N SER A 58 19.09 -40.54 -11.73
CA SER A 58 18.77 -39.87 -10.45
C SER A 58 17.28 -39.79 -10.02
N LEU A 59 16.48 -40.80 -10.34
CA LEU A 59 15.04 -40.88 -10.05
C LEU A 59 14.70 -41.62 -8.75
N PHE A 60 15.67 -42.10 -7.98
CA PHE A 60 15.36 -42.70 -6.69
C PHE A 60 15.16 -41.63 -5.61
N SER A 61 14.21 -41.88 -4.72
CA SER A 61 13.90 -40.98 -3.60
C SER A 61 14.69 -41.38 -2.37
N ILE A 62 15.45 -40.44 -1.80
CA ILE A 62 16.21 -40.67 -0.56
C ILE A 62 15.32 -40.83 0.68
N HIS A 63 14.08 -40.31 0.62
CA HIS A 63 13.14 -40.29 1.75
C HIS A 63 12.10 -41.43 1.70
N GLY A 64 12.37 -42.51 0.96
CA GLY A 64 11.71 -43.82 1.08
C GLY A 64 10.25 -43.93 0.68
N ASN A 65 9.53 -42.82 0.47
CA ASN A 65 8.11 -42.76 0.04
C ASN A 65 7.74 -41.40 -0.58
N SER A 66 8.70 -40.67 -1.14
CA SER A 66 8.46 -39.32 -1.65
C SER A 66 8.24 -39.31 -3.16
N THR A 67 7.34 -38.43 -3.63
CA THR A 67 7.23 -38.06 -5.06
C THR A 67 8.41 -37.20 -5.53
N TRP A 68 9.44 -37.05 -4.69
CA TRP A 68 10.64 -36.27 -4.89
C TRP A 68 11.78 -37.16 -5.41
N SER A 69 12.28 -36.81 -6.59
CA SER A 69 13.49 -37.40 -7.16
C SER A 69 14.74 -36.80 -6.51
N MET A 70 15.89 -37.47 -6.64
CA MET A 70 17.17 -36.89 -6.19
C MET A 70 17.48 -35.57 -6.91
N SER A 71 17.06 -35.42 -8.17
CA SER A 71 17.17 -34.15 -8.88
C SER A 71 16.33 -33.04 -8.24
N ASP A 72 15.10 -33.35 -7.81
CA ASP A 72 14.25 -32.39 -7.10
C ASP A 72 14.84 -32.01 -5.74
N GLU A 73 15.40 -32.98 -5.02
CA GLU A 73 16.06 -32.76 -3.71
C GLU A 73 17.31 -31.88 -3.86
N TYR A 74 18.15 -32.14 -4.86
CA TYR A 74 19.31 -31.30 -5.15
C TYR A 74 18.89 -29.88 -5.52
N ALA A 75 17.93 -29.74 -6.44
CA ALA A 75 17.42 -28.43 -6.87
C ALA A 75 16.78 -27.66 -5.70
N LEU A 76 16.13 -28.35 -4.77
CA LEU A 76 15.58 -27.71 -3.56
C LEU A 76 16.68 -27.10 -2.70
N LEU A 77 17.73 -27.87 -2.40
CA LEU A 77 18.82 -27.42 -1.54
C LEU A 77 19.63 -26.30 -2.20
N ASP A 78 19.95 -26.44 -3.48
CA ASP A 78 20.62 -25.41 -4.29
C ASP A 78 19.78 -24.12 -4.40
N GLY A 79 18.45 -24.26 -4.56
CA GLY A 79 17.54 -23.13 -4.56
C GLY A 79 17.49 -22.39 -3.22
N ILE A 80 17.48 -23.12 -2.09
CA ILE A 80 17.50 -22.50 -0.76
C ILE A 80 18.84 -21.80 -0.49
N GLU A 81 19.96 -22.40 -0.90
CA GLU A 81 21.28 -21.79 -0.80
C GLU A 81 21.37 -20.50 -1.65
N THR A 82 20.82 -20.52 -2.87
CA THR A 82 20.89 -19.40 -3.81
C THR A 82 19.94 -18.25 -3.45
N PHE A 83 18.69 -18.56 -3.11
CA PHE A 83 17.63 -17.54 -2.92
C PHE A 83 17.34 -17.20 -1.45
N GLY A 84 17.95 -17.94 -0.53
CA GLY A 84 17.77 -17.78 0.90
C GLY A 84 16.56 -18.53 1.45
N TYR A 85 16.71 -19.05 2.68
CA TYR A 85 15.63 -19.70 3.41
C TYR A 85 14.43 -18.76 3.60
N GLY A 86 13.23 -19.26 3.31
CA GLY A 86 11.97 -18.51 3.41
C GLY A 86 11.44 -17.98 2.08
N ASN A 87 12.29 -17.88 1.05
CA ASN A 87 11.87 -17.51 -0.31
C ASN A 87 11.36 -18.73 -1.10
N TRP A 88 10.27 -19.33 -0.62
CA TRP A 88 9.71 -20.57 -1.17
C TRP A 88 9.22 -20.43 -2.62
N GLU A 89 8.86 -19.22 -3.03
CA GLU A 89 8.40 -18.95 -4.40
C GLU A 89 9.56 -19.05 -5.40
N ALA A 90 10.72 -18.45 -5.09
CA ALA A 90 11.92 -18.60 -5.90
C ALA A 90 12.47 -20.03 -5.86
N ALA A 91 12.48 -20.67 -4.69
CA ALA A 91 12.93 -22.05 -4.54
C ALA A 91 12.07 -23.02 -5.36
N ALA A 92 10.74 -22.87 -5.33
CA ALA A 92 9.84 -23.70 -6.13
C ALA A 92 10.00 -23.47 -7.64
N ALA A 93 10.21 -22.23 -8.07
CA ALA A 93 10.50 -21.92 -9.45
C ALA A 93 11.81 -22.58 -9.93
N HIS A 94 12.80 -22.70 -9.05
CA HIS A 94 14.08 -23.38 -9.33
C HIS A 94 13.95 -24.90 -9.40
N VAL A 95 13.15 -25.50 -8.51
CA VAL A 95 12.80 -26.93 -8.55
C VAL A 95 11.98 -27.27 -9.80
N GLY A 96 11.04 -26.40 -10.18
CA GLY A 96 10.26 -26.49 -11.42
C GLY A 96 9.16 -27.57 -11.44
N THR A 97 9.27 -28.63 -10.63
CA THR A 97 8.33 -29.77 -10.59
C THR A 97 7.33 -29.71 -9.43
N LYS A 98 7.52 -28.82 -8.46
CA LYS A 98 6.77 -28.74 -7.19
C LYS A 98 6.25 -27.33 -6.90
N SER A 99 5.16 -27.23 -6.15
CA SER A 99 4.63 -25.92 -5.70
C SER A 99 5.43 -25.35 -4.51
N LYS A 100 5.24 -24.05 -4.22
CA LYS A 100 5.87 -23.39 -3.06
C LYS A 100 5.45 -24.01 -1.73
N GLU A 101 4.20 -24.45 -1.61
CA GLU A 101 3.69 -25.13 -0.42
C GLU A 101 4.35 -26.50 -0.26
N GLU A 102 4.43 -27.28 -1.35
CA GLU A 102 5.06 -28.59 -1.35
C GLU A 102 6.56 -28.52 -0.99
N VAL A 103 7.28 -27.55 -1.57
CA VAL A 103 8.70 -27.30 -1.31
C VAL A 103 8.93 -26.94 0.16
N LYS A 104 8.12 -26.02 0.69
CA LYS A 104 8.20 -25.60 2.10
C LYS A 104 7.92 -26.75 3.05
N ASP A 105 6.85 -27.50 2.80
CA ASP A 105 6.42 -28.59 3.68
C ASP A 105 7.41 -29.76 3.64
N HIS A 106 7.91 -30.09 2.45
CA HIS A 106 8.94 -31.11 2.27
C HIS A 106 10.24 -30.72 2.99
N TYR A 107 10.73 -29.49 2.81
CA TYR A 107 11.93 -29.03 3.51
C TYR A 107 11.75 -29.10 5.04
N SER A 108 10.61 -28.62 5.54
CA SER A 108 10.30 -28.61 6.97
C SER A 108 10.22 -30.03 7.55
N LYS A 109 9.61 -30.97 6.82
CA LYS A 109 9.44 -32.34 7.28
C LYS A 109 10.72 -33.16 7.19
N CYS A 110 11.42 -33.10 6.06
CA CYS A 110 12.55 -33.97 5.75
C CYS A 110 13.91 -33.44 6.25
N TYR A 111 14.05 -32.13 6.45
CA TYR A 111 15.32 -31.55 6.91
C TYR A 111 15.23 -30.99 8.33
N LEU A 112 14.18 -30.23 8.66
CA LEU A 112 14.03 -29.63 10.00
C LEU A 112 13.41 -30.60 11.03
N GLY A 113 12.38 -31.35 10.64
CA GLY A 113 11.65 -32.26 11.53
C GLY A 113 12.20 -33.68 11.58
N ALA A 114 13.19 -33.99 10.75
CA ALA A 114 13.80 -35.31 10.66
C ALA A 114 15.18 -35.37 11.35
N ASN A 115 15.95 -36.39 11.01
CA ASN A 115 17.23 -36.72 11.65
C ASN A 115 18.22 -35.55 11.66
N ILE A 116 18.31 -34.79 10.56
CA ILE A 116 19.25 -33.66 10.45
C ILE A 116 18.86 -32.57 11.45
N GLY A 117 17.65 -32.03 11.37
CA GLY A 117 17.19 -31.00 12.29
C GLY A 117 17.15 -31.47 13.75
N GLY A 118 16.83 -32.73 14.02
CA GLY A 118 16.92 -33.30 15.35
C GLY A 118 18.35 -33.36 15.92
N ALA A 119 19.37 -33.48 15.06
CA ALA A 119 20.77 -33.50 15.44
C ALA A 119 21.41 -32.11 15.49
N THR A 120 20.97 -31.17 14.64
CA THR A 120 21.58 -29.84 14.49
C THR A 120 20.86 -28.75 15.27
N LEU A 121 19.56 -28.88 15.53
CA LEU A 121 18.79 -27.87 16.27
C LEU A 121 18.90 -28.09 17.78
N PRO A 122 19.19 -27.03 18.57
CA PRO A 122 19.25 -27.13 20.01
C PRO A 122 17.86 -27.42 20.60
N LYS A 123 17.77 -28.43 21.47
CA LYS A 123 16.51 -28.84 22.14
C LYS A 123 15.91 -27.75 23.04
N VAL A 124 16.77 -26.87 23.56
CA VAL A 124 16.40 -25.75 24.42
C VAL A 124 16.93 -24.49 23.75
N ARG A 125 16.06 -23.51 23.50
CA ARG A 125 16.50 -22.20 22.99
C ARG A 125 17.28 -21.51 24.10
N PRO A 126 18.58 -21.24 23.94
CA PRO A 126 19.42 -20.70 25.01
C PRO A 126 19.01 -19.29 25.43
N ASN A 127 18.31 -18.54 24.56
CA ASN A 127 17.62 -17.31 24.91
C ASN A 127 16.26 -17.31 24.21
N PRO A 128 15.13 -17.50 24.93
CA PRO A 128 13.85 -17.10 24.37
C PRO A 128 13.93 -15.58 24.17
N VAL A 129 14.00 -15.15 22.92
CA VAL A 129 13.78 -13.74 22.59
C VAL A 129 12.33 -13.46 22.97
N ILE A 130 12.13 -12.87 24.13
CA ILE A 130 10.82 -12.40 24.57
C ILE A 130 10.63 -11.07 23.87
N ASP A 131 9.68 -11.02 22.95
CA ASP A 131 9.28 -9.79 22.30
C ASP A 131 8.53 -8.91 23.31
N HIS A 132 9.25 -7.99 23.94
CA HIS A 132 8.67 -7.00 24.85
C HIS A 132 8.03 -5.81 24.11
N THR A 133 8.07 -5.79 22.77
CA THR A 133 7.50 -4.70 21.96
C THR A 133 6.02 -4.88 21.67
N CYS A 134 5.45 -6.07 21.92
CA CYS A 134 4.03 -6.37 21.77
C CYS A 134 3.47 -6.98 23.07
N SER A 135 2.27 -6.57 23.49
CA SER A 135 1.43 -7.46 24.32
C SER A 135 1.12 -8.71 23.50
N ASP A 136 0.96 -9.90 24.13
CA ASP A 136 0.75 -11.19 23.44
C ASP A 136 -0.37 -11.18 22.36
N ASP A 137 -1.32 -10.24 22.45
CA ASP A 137 -2.42 -10.05 21.49
C ASP A 137 -2.28 -8.81 20.56
N GLY A 138 -1.11 -8.16 20.55
CA GLY A 138 -0.84 -6.94 19.77
C GLY A 138 -0.23 -7.23 18.40
N PRO A 139 -0.51 -6.43 17.37
CA PRO A 139 0.12 -6.62 16.06
C PRO A 139 1.63 -6.34 16.14
N LEU A 140 2.44 -7.10 15.38
CA LEU A 140 3.92 -7.12 15.35
C LEU A 140 4.61 -5.80 14.92
N SER A 141 3.92 -4.67 14.98
CA SER A 141 4.46 -3.33 14.75
C SER A 141 3.41 -2.29 15.16
N PRO A 142 3.79 -1.18 15.83
CA PRO A 142 2.87 -0.06 16.07
C PRO A 142 2.23 0.45 14.77
N SER A 143 2.94 0.35 13.65
CA SER A 143 2.47 0.74 12.31
C SER A 143 1.31 -0.13 11.80
N LEU A 144 1.18 -1.37 12.27
CA LEU A 144 0.06 -2.26 11.92
C LEU A 144 -1.23 -1.94 12.68
N SER A 145 -1.16 -1.12 13.73
CA SER A 145 -2.35 -0.61 14.44
C SER A 145 -2.97 0.63 13.80
N ASN A 146 -2.29 1.22 12.79
CA ASN A 146 -2.75 2.43 12.12
C ASN A 146 -3.79 2.10 11.03
N ASN A 147 -5.07 2.18 11.39
CA ASN A 147 -6.20 2.05 10.47
C ASN A 147 -6.51 3.34 9.68
N PHE A 148 -5.49 4.09 9.24
CA PHE A 148 -5.72 5.31 8.46
C PHE A 148 -5.90 4.98 6.98
N ALA A 149 -6.86 5.65 6.33
CA ALA A 149 -7.01 5.56 4.89
C ALA A 149 -5.73 6.09 4.21
N PRO A 150 -5.07 5.31 3.33
CA PRO A 150 -3.90 5.76 2.61
C PRO A 150 -4.21 7.02 1.79
N VAL A 151 -3.25 7.94 1.72
CA VAL A 151 -3.37 9.12 0.85
C VAL A 151 -3.16 8.67 -0.60
N GLU A 152 -4.14 8.91 -1.46
CA GLU A 152 -4.00 8.61 -2.89
C GLU A 152 -3.00 9.58 -3.53
N LEU A 153 -1.89 9.03 -4.04
CA LEU A 153 -0.81 9.79 -4.67
C LEU A 153 -0.31 9.06 -5.93
N PRO A 154 -0.16 9.74 -7.08
CA PRO A 154 0.58 9.24 -8.23
C PRO A 154 2.01 8.79 -7.87
N LEU A 155 2.50 7.75 -8.55
CA LEU A 155 3.85 7.18 -8.29
C LEU A 155 4.98 8.21 -8.36
N LEU A 156 4.90 9.15 -9.30
CA LEU A 156 5.92 10.20 -9.44
C LEU A 156 6.01 11.09 -8.20
N GLU A 157 4.85 11.45 -7.62
CA GLU A 157 4.78 12.31 -6.45
C GLU A 157 5.16 11.56 -5.16
N GLN A 158 4.85 10.26 -5.09
CA GLN A 158 5.37 9.40 -4.01
C GLN A 158 6.90 9.43 -3.98
N HIS A 159 7.54 9.32 -5.16
CA HIS A 159 9.00 9.37 -5.28
C HIS A 159 9.56 10.76 -5.00
N GLU A 160 8.94 11.83 -5.49
CA GLU A 160 9.38 13.21 -5.22
C GLU A 160 9.30 13.58 -3.73
N LEU A 161 8.26 13.11 -3.03
CA LEU A 161 8.09 13.32 -1.59
C LEU A 161 8.87 12.30 -0.73
N GLY A 162 9.33 11.20 -1.32
CA GLY A 162 9.81 10.04 -0.59
C GLY A 162 8.77 9.52 0.41
N TYR A 163 7.48 9.62 0.09
CA TYR A 163 6.39 9.25 0.99
C TYR A 163 5.73 7.95 0.53
N MET A 164 5.52 7.02 1.46
CA MET A 164 4.97 5.69 1.23
C MET A 164 3.53 5.62 1.78
N PRO A 165 2.50 5.77 0.94
CA PRO A 165 1.12 5.97 1.44
C PRO A 165 0.55 4.82 2.24
N LEU A 166 0.89 3.57 1.87
CA LEU A 166 0.42 2.36 2.55
C LEU A 166 1.08 2.16 3.93
N ARG A 167 2.22 2.83 4.17
CA ARG A 167 2.94 2.76 5.44
C ARG A 167 2.77 4.02 6.30
N ASP A 168 2.23 5.09 5.72
CA ASP A 168 2.17 6.41 6.36
C ASP A 168 3.57 6.84 6.86
N ASP A 169 4.55 6.66 5.97
CA ASP A 169 5.97 6.73 6.31
C ASP A 169 6.79 7.45 5.24
N PHE A 170 7.92 8.03 5.64
CA PHE A 170 8.84 8.70 4.74
C PHE A 170 10.12 7.88 4.60
N GLU A 171 10.70 7.83 3.41
CA GLU A 171 12.02 7.22 3.18
C GLU A 171 13.11 7.89 4.02
N ARG A 172 12.98 9.21 4.24
CA ARG A 172 13.86 9.98 5.11
C ARG A 172 13.05 10.67 6.19
N GLU A 173 13.32 10.27 7.43
CA GLU A 173 12.56 10.75 8.58
C GLU A 173 12.98 12.14 9.06
N SER A 174 12.07 12.81 9.76
CA SER A 174 12.41 14.05 10.47
C SER A 174 13.44 13.76 11.56
N ASN A 175 14.58 14.46 11.53
CA ASN A 175 15.74 14.15 12.38
C ASN A 175 16.24 12.71 12.20
N ASN A 176 16.51 12.31 10.95
CA ASN A 176 17.00 10.98 10.56
C ASN A 176 18.34 10.56 11.19
N ASP A 177 19.04 11.49 11.83
CA ASP A 177 20.30 11.20 12.50
C ASP A 177 20.10 10.75 13.96
N ALA A 178 18.87 10.77 14.48
CA ALA A 178 18.57 10.36 15.85
C ALA A 178 18.96 8.89 16.12
N GLU A 179 18.89 8.04 15.09
CA GLU A 179 19.32 6.64 15.14
C GLU A 179 20.80 6.48 15.46
N LYS A 180 21.64 7.46 15.11
CA LYS A 180 23.09 7.42 15.40
C LYS A 180 23.38 7.44 16.91
N ILE A 181 22.47 8.00 17.71
CA ILE A 181 22.62 8.06 19.17
C ILE A 181 22.52 6.65 19.77
N VAL A 182 21.70 5.77 19.15
CA VAL A 182 21.45 4.42 19.64
C VAL A 182 22.21 3.35 18.86
N SER A 183 22.78 3.66 17.70
CA SER A 183 23.43 2.68 16.80
C SER A 183 24.64 1.98 17.40
N HIS A 184 25.28 2.60 18.39
CA HIS A 184 26.47 2.06 19.06
C HIS A 184 26.22 1.67 20.52
N LEU A 185 24.96 1.67 20.97
CA LEU A 185 24.62 1.20 22.31
C LEU A 185 24.82 -0.31 22.40
N GLN A 186 25.63 -0.73 23.35
CA GLN A 186 25.85 -2.13 23.70
C GLN A 186 25.52 -2.32 25.17
N VAL A 187 24.79 -3.37 25.51
CA VAL A 187 24.50 -3.74 26.90
C VAL A 187 25.54 -4.76 27.34
N SER A 188 26.30 -4.46 28.38
CA SER A 188 27.29 -5.36 28.97
C SER A 188 26.83 -5.75 30.37
N PRO A 189 27.00 -7.03 30.79
CA PRO A 189 26.76 -7.42 32.18
C PRO A 189 27.72 -6.76 33.18
N GLU A 190 28.80 -6.13 32.70
CA GLU A 190 29.80 -5.41 33.50
C GLU A 190 29.51 -3.91 33.61
N ASP A 191 28.44 -3.42 32.99
CA ASP A 191 28.08 -2.00 33.02
C ASP A 191 27.84 -1.52 34.46
N ASP A 192 28.47 -0.41 34.84
CA ASP A 192 28.21 0.24 36.12
C ASP A 192 26.96 1.13 36.08
N GLU A 193 26.55 1.67 37.23
CA GLU A 193 25.34 2.49 37.33
C GLU A 193 25.41 3.75 36.45
N LEU A 194 26.61 4.30 36.23
CA LEU A 194 26.82 5.49 35.40
C LEU A 194 26.70 5.14 33.92
N ASP A 195 27.28 4.02 33.49
CA ASP A 195 27.17 3.49 32.14
C ASP A 195 25.70 3.21 31.79
N ILE A 196 24.98 2.56 32.70
CA ILE A 196 23.54 2.29 32.54
C ILE A 196 22.77 3.61 32.39
N ALA A 197 22.98 4.57 33.31
CA ALA A 197 22.29 5.86 33.26
C ALA A 197 22.58 6.65 31.97
N LEU A 198 23.81 6.60 31.46
CA LEU A 198 24.18 7.24 30.19
C LEU A 198 23.46 6.57 29.00
N LYS A 199 23.40 5.24 28.97
CA LYS A 199 22.70 4.48 27.94
C LYS A 199 21.19 4.75 27.98
N GLU A 200 20.60 4.80 29.17
CA GLU A 200 19.20 5.19 29.36
C GLU A 200 18.93 6.61 28.84
N ALA A 201 19.81 7.56 29.13
CA ALA A 201 19.69 8.93 28.63
C ALA A 201 19.71 8.99 27.09
N HIS A 202 20.60 8.23 26.44
CA HIS A 202 20.64 8.11 24.98
C HIS A 202 19.33 7.52 24.42
N VAL A 203 18.81 6.46 25.03
CA VAL A 203 17.52 5.85 24.64
C VAL A 203 16.36 6.84 24.83
N ASP A 204 16.35 7.59 25.93
CA ASP A 204 15.34 8.59 26.22
C ASP A 204 15.39 9.77 25.23
N MET A 205 16.59 10.23 24.84
CA MET A 205 16.76 11.20 23.74
C MET A 205 16.18 10.69 22.42
N TYR A 206 16.47 9.44 22.04
CA TYR A 206 15.91 8.82 20.85
C TYR A 206 14.37 8.67 20.93
N THR A 207 13.85 8.28 22.09
CA THR A 207 12.41 8.16 22.34
C THR A 207 11.69 9.49 22.17
N ARG A 208 12.28 10.61 22.60
CA ARG A 208 11.74 11.95 22.33
C ARG A 208 11.69 12.27 20.83
N ALA A 209 12.73 11.90 20.09
CA ALA A 209 12.74 12.07 18.63
C ALA A 209 11.62 11.27 17.97
N LEU A 210 11.39 10.01 18.38
CA LEU A 210 10.28 9.19 17.89
C LEU A 210 8.91 9.81 18.18
N LYS A 211 8.69 10.31 19.40
CA LYS A 211 7.44 11.00 19.77
C LYS A 211 7.19 12.23 18.90
N GLU A 212 8.22 13.02 18.62
CA GLU A 212 8.10 14.20 17.76
C GLU A 212 7.84 13.82 16.29
N ARG A 213 8.44 12.74 15.77
CA ARG A 213 8.12 12.21 14.43
C ARG A 213 6.64 11.80 14.35
N LEU A 214 6.15 11.05 15.33
CA LEU A 214 4.75 10.63 15.37
C LEU A 214 3.81 11.85 15.42
N ARG A 215 4.15 12.86 16.23
CA ARG A 215 3.40 14.12 16.29
C ARG A 215 3.36 14.81 14.93
N ARG A 216 4.50 14.92 14.23
CA ARG A 216 4.58 15.54 12.90
C ARG A 216 3.77 14.79 11.85
N LYS A 217 3.83 13.45 11.82
CA LYS A 217 2.99 12.62 10.94
C LYS A 217 1.50 12.83 11.22
N LYS A 218 1.12 12.87 12.51
CA LYS A 218 -0.25 13.20 12.91
C LYS A 218 -0.69 14.57 12.39
N ILE A 219 0.13 15.61 12.54
CA ILE A 219 -0.16 16.95 12.00
C ILE A 219 -0.27 16.90 10.47
N ALA A 220 0.64 16.24 9.78
CA ALA A 220 0.60 16.12 8.33
C ALA A 220 -0.71 15.49 7.84
N ARG A 221 -1.23 14.49 8.56
CA ARG A 221 -2.54 13.88 8.29
C ARG A 221 -3.72 14.77 8.68
N ASP A 222 -3.75 15.28 9.90
CA ASP A 222 -4.87 16.05 10.46
C ASP A 222 -5.18 17.33 9.64
N TYR A 223 -4.18 17.85 8.94
CA TYR A 223 -4.28 19.03 8.08
C TYR A 223 -4.17 18.70 6.58
N GLY A 224 -4.11 17.42 6.20
CA GLY A 224 -4.02 17.00 4.79
C GLY A 224 -2.81 17.57 4.05
N LEU A 225 -1.70 17.83 4.76
CA LEU A 225 -0.55 18.57 4.22
C LEU A 225 0.14 17.83 3.09
N ILE A 226 0.16 16.49 3.14
CA ILE A 226 0.79 15.65 2.12
C ILE A 226 0.10 15.87 0.75
N ALA A 227 -1.23 15.82 0.72
CA ALA A 227 -2.01 16.11 -0.49
C ALA A 227 -1.97 17.59 -0.88
N ALA A 228 -1.91 18.50 0.10
CA ALA A 228 -1.85 19.93 -0.15
C ALA A 228 -0.54 20.34 -0.84
N VAL A 229 0.61 19.82 -0.39
CA VAL A 229 1.93 20.13 -0.97
C VAL A 229 1.96 19.75 -2.46
N VAL A 230 1.49 18.56 -2.80
CA VAL A 230 1.31 18.10 -4.18
C VAL A 230 0.52 19.09 -5.02
N SER A 231 -0.61 19.57 -4.50
CA SER A 231 -1.48 20.48 -5.25
C SER A 231 -0.85 21.85 -5.54
N THR A 232 0.20 22.22 -4.82
CA THR A 232 0.91 23.50 -4.95
C THR A 232 2.17 23.45 -5.81
N VAL A 233 2.68 22.27 -6.14
CA VAL A 233 3.85 22.14 -7.02
C VAL A 233 3.45 22.46 -8.46
N PRO A 234 4.03 23.50 -9.11
CA PRO A 234 3.74 23.81 -10.49
C PRO A 234 4.33 22.73 -11.41
N GLN A 235 3.52 21.76 -11.81
CA GLN A 235 3.89 20.75 -12.79
C GLN A 235 4.15 21.42 -14.16
N LYS A 236 5.42 21.50 -14.56
CA LYS A 236 5.90 22.13 -15.82
C LYS A 236 5.49 21.35 -17.09
N SER A 237 4.81 20.21 -16.98
CA SER A 237 4.54 19.28 -18.09
C SER A 237 3.05 18.95 -18.30
N ARG A 238 2.10 19.68 -17.69
CA ARG A 238 0.66 19.53 -18.02
C ARG A 238 0.28 20.35 -19.26
N LYS A 239 0.86 20.02 -20.41
CA LYS A 239 0.23 20.26 -21.72
C LYS A 239 -0.20 18.90 -22.27
N ASP A 240 -1.51 18.78 -22.43
CA ASP A 240 -2.17 17.80 -23.30
C ASP A 240 -2.20 16.35 -22.79
N LYS A 241 -3.22 16.01 -21.96
CA LYS A 241 -4.25 14.98 -22.26
C LYS A 241 -5.17 14.57 -21.10
N ASP A 242 -4.88 14.92 -19.85
CA ASP A 242 -5.73 14.50 -18.70
C ASP A 242 -6.63 15.60 -18.12
N LYS A 243 -7.19 16.46 -18.97
CA LYS A 243 -8.14 17.51 -18.53
C LYS A 243 -9.59 17.03 -18.36
N GLU A 244 -9.90 15.76 -18.64
CA GLU A 244 -11.28 15.28 -18.72
C GLU A 244 -11.78 14.47 -17.51
N LYS A 245 -10.93 13.99 -16.60
CA LYS A 245 -11.40 13.16 -15.46
C LYS A 245 -11.26 13.77 -14.06
N GLU A 246 -10.56 14.88 -13.89
CA GLU A 246 -10.30 15.50 -12.58
C GLU A 246 -11.04 16.83 -12.36
N LYS A 247 -12.22 16.99 -12.98
CA LYS A 247 -13.17 18.04 -12.60
C LYS A 247 -14.13 17.53 -11.53
N GLU A 248 -13.60 17.09 -10.39
CA GLU A 248 -14.34 17.40 -9.17
C GLU A 248 -14.34 18.93 -9.07
N VAL A 249 -15.54 19.51 -9.06
CA VAL A 249 -15.74 20.94 -8.95
C VAL A 249 -15.20 21.38 -7.59
N LYS A 250 -13.91 21.69 -7.50
CA LYS A 250 -13.38 22.50 -6.40
C LYS A 250 -14.09 23.85 -6.49
N ARG A 251 -15.22 23.96 -5.77
CA ARG A 251 -15.96 25.20 -5.60
C ARG A 251 -14.93 26.23 -5.13
N LYS A 252 -14.75 27.30 -5.92
CA LYS A 252 -13.96 28.43 -5.43
C LYS A 252 -14.59 28.87 -4.10
N PRO A 253 -13.79 28.95 -3.02
CA PRO A 253 -14.33 29.29 -1.73
C PRO A 253 -15.00 30.66 -1.81
N SER A 254 -16.20 30.77 -1.26
CA SER A 254 -16.91 32.04 -1.21
C SER A 254 -16.12 33.07 -0.39
N LYS A 255 -16.43 34.36 -0.56
CA LYS A 255 -15.81 35.41 0.24
C LYS A 255 -16.09 35.22 1.74
N GLU A 256 -17.29 34.73 2.09
CA GLU A 256 -17.64 34.41 3.48
C GLU A 256 -16.82 33.22 4.02
N GLU A 257 -16.60 32.19 3.19
CA GLU A 257 -15.76 31.02 3.54
C GLU A 257 -14.31 31.42 3.81
N THR A 258 -13.72 32.21 2.91
CA THR A 258 -12.34 32.68 3.08
C THR A 258 -12.18 33.54 4.33
N GLU A 259 -13.11 34.45 4.60
CA GLU A 259 -13.07 35.28 5.80
C GLU A 259 -13.25 34.45 7.09
N PHE A 260 -14.09 33.40 7.06
CA PHE A 260 -14.27 32.50 8.18
C PHE A 260 -12.99 31.70 8.47
N THR A 261 -12.35 31.14 7.45
CA THR A 261 -11.08 30.42 7.59
C THR A 261 -9.98 31.34 8.12
N GLU A 262 -9.89 32.58 7.63
CA GLU A 262 -8.93 33.58 8.14
C GLU A 262 -9.14 33.86 9.64
N ARG A 263 -10.39 33.99 10.09
CA ARG A 263 -10.71 34.19 11.52
C ARG A 263 -10.37 32.98 12.38
N LEU A 264 -10.44 31.78 11.81
CA LEU A 264 -10.08 30.54 12.52
C LEU A 264 -8.60 30.18 12.42
N ARG A 265 -7.82 30.85 11.56
CA ARG A 265 -6.37 30.63 11.42
C ARG A 265 -5.61 30.59 12.75
N PRO A 266 -5.87 31.46 13.75
CA PRO A 266 -5.17 31.39 15.04
C PRO A 266 -5.36 30.05 15.78
N PHE A 267 -6.48 29.35 15.53
CA PHE A 267 -6.81 28.07 16.17
C PHE A 267 -6.37 26.86 15.34
N ALA A 268 -5.80 27.07 14.15
CA ALA A 268 -5.32 26.01 13.26
C ALA A 268 -4.09 25.26 13.80
N SER A 269 -3.65 25.52 15.03
CA SER A 269 -2.65 24.70 15.74
C SER A 269 -3.29 23.72 16.74
N CYS A 270 -4.54 23.97 17.13
CA CYS A 270 -5.25 23.23 18.17
C CYS A 270 -6.45 22.42 17.62
N ILE A 271 -6.84 22.65 16.37
CA ILE A 271 -8.06 22.10 15.76
C ILE A 271 -7.70 21.53 14.39
N SER A 272 -8.04 20.27 14.13
CA SER A 272 -7.80 19.62 12.83
C SER A 272 -8.57 20.31 11.70
N LEU A 273 -8.09 20.17 10.46
CA LEU A 273 -8.74 20.77 9.29
C LEU A 273 -10.19 20.29 9.16
N LYS A 274 -10.43 19.00 9.37
CA LYS A 274 -11.77 18.40 9.36
C LYS A 274 -12.71 19.06 10.37
N ALA A 275 -12.25 19.30 11.59
CA ALA A 275 -13.06 19.95 12.61
C ALA A 275 -13.37 21.42 12.26
N VAL A 276 -12.44 22.13 11.58
CA VAL A 276 -12.68 23.48 11.06
C VAL A 276 -13.75 23.47 9.96
N GLU A 277 -13.68 22.51 9.03
CA GLU A 277 -14.67 22.35 7.95
C GLU A 277 -16.07 22.00 8.48
N GLU A 278 -16.14 21.09 9.45
CA GLU A 278 -17.39 20.71 10.13
C GLU A 278 -18.01 21.89 10.89
N LEU A 279 -17.18 22.67 11.61
CA LEU A 279 -17.62 23.88 12.30
C LEU A 279 -18.16 24.90 11.30
N HIS A 280 -17.44 25.15 10.21
CA HIS A 280 -17.90 26.06 9.16
C HIS A 280 -19.25 25.65 8.59
N SER A 281 -19.41 24.36 8.23
CA SER A 281 -20.66 23.82 7.70
C SER A 281 -21.81 23.99 8.69
N SER A 282 -21.56 23.69 9.97
CA SER A 282 -22.54 23.81 11.05
C SER A 282 -22.99 25.26 11.25
N VAL A 283 -22.05 26.22 11.22
CA VAL A 283 -22.35 27.66 11.34
C VAL A 283 -23.16 28.16 10.14
N GLN A 284 -22.85 27.70 8.92
CA GLN A 284 -23.64 28.02 7.74
C GLN A 284 -25.06 27.46 7.84
N GLN A 285 -25.21 26.21 8.27
CA GLN A 285 -26.51 25.58 8.47
C GLN A 285 -27.32 26.33 9.54
N GLU A 286 -26.69 26.72 10.64
CA GLU A 286 -27.33 27.53 11.69
C GLU A 286 -27.82 28.89 11.14
N LYS A 287 -27.00 29.58 10.34
CA LYS A 287 -27.36 30.85 9.68
C LYS A 287 -28.58 30.67 8.78
N GLN A 288 -28.62 29.59 7.99
CA GLN A 288 -29.75 29.25 7.12
C GLN A 288 -31.02 28.97 7.93
N ILE A 289 -30.93 28.14 8.96
CA ILE A 289 -32.05 27.81 9.85
C ILE A 289 -32.58 29.07 10.55
N LYS A 290 -31.70 29.92 11.11
CA LYS A 290 -32.09 31.19 11.74
C LYS A 290 -32.76 32.12 10.74
N SER A 291 -32.26 32.22 9.50
CA SER A 291 -32.93 33.01 8.46
C SER A 291 -34.31 32.47 8.15
N ARG A 292 -34.43 31.15 8.00
CA ARG A 292 -35.69 30.47 7.74
C ARG A 292 -36.70 30.68 8.87
N ILE A 293 -36.27 30.60 10.13
CA ILE A 293 -37.11 30.89 11.29
C ILE A 293 -37.62 32.34 11.23
N ARG A 294 -36.76 33.32 10.94
CA ARG A 294 -37.16 34.73 10.82
C ARG A 294 -38.20 34.94 9.71
N GLU A 295 -38.03 34.28 8.56
CA GLU A 295 -39.02 34.29 7.49
C GLU A 295 -40.36 33.70 7.93
N LEU A 296 -40.35 32.52 8.56
CA LEU A 296 -41.55 31.85 9.04
C LEU A 296 -42.29 32.68 10.10
N VAL A 297 -41.56 33.31 11.02
CA VAL A 297 -42.14 34.25 12.00
C VAL A 297 -42.76 35.45 11.30
N LYS A 298 -42.12 35.96 10.23
CA LYS A 298 -42.66 37.06 9.42
C LYS A 298 -43.94 36.68 8.69
N TYR A 299 -44.02 35.49 8.10
CA TYR A 299 -45.26 34.99 7.49
C TYR A 299 -46.38 34.82 8.51
N ARG A 300 -46.08 34.33 9.72
CA ARG A 300 -47.05 34.26 10.82
C ARG A 300 -47.61 35.63 11.20
N LYS A 301 -46.77 36.68 11.21
CA LYS A 301 -47.22 38.07 11.44
C LYS A 301 -48.18 38.58 10.35
N PHE A 302 -48.05 38.07 9.12
CA PHE A 302 -48.99 38.34 8.03
C PHE A 302 -50.22 37.42 8.02
N GLY A 303 -50.41 36.61 9.07
CA GLY A 303 -51.58 35.75 9.24
C GLY A 303 -51.50 34.40 8.53
N ILE A 304 -50.37 34.07 7.91
CA ILE A 304 -50.16 32.80 7.20
C ILE A 304 -49.90 31.70 8.22
N LYS A 305 -50.72 30.63 8.19
CA LYS A 305 -50.64 29.54 9.16
C LYS A 305 -50.15 28.22 8.55
N LYS A 306 -50.23 28.06 7.22
CA LYS A 306 -49.77 26.85 6.51
C LYS A 306 -48.63 27.16 5.55
N LEU A 307 -47.69 26.22 5.40
CA LEU A 307 -46.57 26.36 4.46
C LEU A 307 -47.03 26.46 3.00
N SER A 308 -48.11 25.77 2.63
CA SER A 308 -48.68 25.82 1.27
C SER A 308 -49.27 27.18 0.89
N GLU A 309 -49.53 28.05 1.86
CA GLU A 309 -50.04 29.41 1.65
C GLU A 309 -48.91 30.42 1.43
N VAL A 310 -47.66 30.08 1.80
CA VAL A 310 -46.48 30.95 1.67
C VAL A 310 -46.21 31.30 0.21
N GLU A 311 -46.24 30.31 -0.67
CA GLU A 311 -45.95 30.48 -2.10
C GLU A 311 -46.94 31.44 -2.77
N LYS A 312 -48.25 31.27 -2.49
CA LYS A 312 -49.31 32.17 -2.96
C LYS A 312 -49.14 33.60 -2.44
N PHE A 313 -48.73 33.75 -1.19
CA PHE A 313 -48.46 35.06 -0.59
C PHE A 313 -47.25 35.74 -1.23
N GLU A 314 -46.16 35.00 -1.46
CA GLU A 314 -44.96 35.52 -2.13
C GLU A 314 -45.27 35.98 -3.54
N GLU A 315 -46.06 35.22 -4.31
CA GLU A 315 -46.48 35.62 -5.65
C GLU A 315 -47.32 36.90 -5.66
N MET A 316 -48.31 37.01 -4.76
CA MET A 316 -49.14 38.20 -4.66
C MET A 316 -48.31 39.42 -4.25
N LYS A 317 -47.38 39.24 -3.29
CA LYS A 317 -46.46 40.29 -2.86
C LYS A 317 -45.53 40.72 -3.99
N ALA A 318 -44.96 39.79 -4.75
CA ALA A 318 -44.10 40.07 -5.90
C ALA A 318 -44.86 40.80 -7.02
N LYS A 319 -46.11 40.40 -7.31
CA LYS A 319 -46.98 41.11 -8.26
C LYS A 319 -47.27 42.54 -7.79
N HIS A 320 -47.49 42.75 -6.50
CA HIS A 320 -47.73 44.07 -5.92
C HIS A 320 -46.47 44.95 -5.95
N GLU A 321 -45.29 44.41 -5.63
CA GLU A 321 -44.02 45.13 -5.74
C GLU A 321 -43.70 45.51 -7.18
N LYS A 322 -43.89 44.60 -8.15
CA LYS A 322 -43.73 44.91 -9.60
C LYS A 322 -44.65 46.05 -10.04
N LYS A 323 -45.92 46.04 -9.63
CA LYS A 323 -46.87 47.13 -9.93
C LYS A 323 -46.45 48.46 -9.29
N LYS A 324 -45.93 48.42 -8.05
CA LYS A 324 -45.43 49.61 -7.34
C LYS A 324 -44.17 50.17 -8.03
N GLU A 325 -43.27 49.31 -8.47
CA GLU A 325 -42.06 49.70 -9.19
C GLU A 325 -42.36 50.27 -10.58
N MET A 326 -43.32 49.70 -11.31
CA MET A 326 -43.82 50.25 -12.58
C MET A 326 -44.43 51.64 -12.40
N LYS A 327 -45.27 51.83 -11.35
CA LYS A 327 -45.80 53.17 -11.01
C LYS A 327 -44.68 54.16 -10.68
N LYS A 328 -43.65 53.73 -9.94
CA LYS A 328 -42.50 54.58 -9.59
C LYS A 328 -41.73 55.01 -10.84
N LYS A 329 -41.47 54.08 -11.78
CA LYS A 329 -40.84 54.35 -13.08
C LYS A 329 -41.68 55.28 -13.97
N LEU A 330 -43.00 55.16 -13.96
CA LEU A 330 -43.92 56.07 -14.66
C LEU A 330 -43.86 57.50 -14.10
N VAL A 331 -43.81 57.65 -12.78
CA VAL A 331 -43.69 58.95 -12.12
C VAL A 331 -42.31 59.59 -12.38
N GLU A 332 -41.24 58.80 -12.38
CA GLU A 332 -39.90 59.28 -12.76
C GLU A 332 -39.80 59.65 -14.25
N LYS A 333 -40.55 58.97 -15.13
CA LYS A 333 -40.61 59.30 -16.56
C LYS A 333 -41.39 60.60 -16.81
N ASN A 334 -42.49 60.84 -16.10
CA ASN A 334 -43.25 62.10 -16.16
C ASN A 334 -42.49 63.31 -15.58
N LYS A 335 -41.53 63.09 -14.66
CA LYS A 335 -40.64 64.15 -14.16
C LYS A 335 -39.54 64.56 -15.15
N LYS A 336 -39.26 63.76 -16.19
CA LYS A 336 -38.19 64.02 -17.18
C LYS A 336 -38.69 64.62 -18.50
N SER A 337 -39.99 64.85 -18.67
CA SER A 337 -40.56 65.54 -19.84
C SER A 337 -40.66 67.05 -19.59
N PRO A 338 -39.92 67.92 -20.32
CA PRO A 338 -40.00 69.37 -20.14
C PRO A 338 -41.24 69.94 -20.83
N ILE A 339 -41.92 70.85 -20.14
CA ILE A 339 -43.04 71.65 -20.65
C ILE A 339 -42.48 72.68 -21.64
N THR A 340 -42.71 72.51 -22.94
CA THR A 340 -42.53 73.56 -23.94
C THR A 340 -43.65 74.59 -23.79
N ALA A 341 -43.36 75.67 -23.06
CA ALA A 341 -44.25 76.81 -22.94
C ALA A 341 -44.29 77.61 -24.25
N ALA A 342 -45.52 77.85 -24.72
CA ALA A 342 -45.87 78.62 -25.90
C ALA A 342 -45.31 80.07 -25.83
N LYS A 343 -44.66 80.51 -26.91
CA LYS A 343 -44.32 81.92 -27.14
C LYS A 343 -45.57 82.69 -27.58
N ARG A 344 -45.90 83.72 -26.82
CA ARG A 344 -46.97 84.69 -27.03
C ARG A 344 -46.55 85.69 -28.11
N ILE A 345 -47.49 86.00 -29.00
CA ILE A 345 -47.41 87.00 -30.07
C ILE A 345 -47.45 88.41 -29.44
N GLU A 346 -46.50 89.26 -29.81
CA GLU A 346 -46.67 90.67 -30.23
C GLU A 346 -45.37 91.20 -30.85
#